data_AF-A0A9E3INC5-F1
#
_entry.id   AF-A0A9E3INC5-F1
#
_cell.length_a   1.000
_cell.length_b   1.000
_cell.length_c   1.000
_cell.angle_alpha   90.00
_cell.angle_beta   90.00
_cell.angle_gamma   90.00
#
_symmetry.space_group_name_H-M   'P 1'
#
loop_
_entity.id
_entity.type
_entity.pdbx_description
1 polymer ?
#
loop_
_entity_poly.entity_id
_entity_poly.type
_entity_poly.pdbx_seq_one_letter_code
_entity_poly.pdbx_strand_id
1 'polypeptide(L)'
;MPSLALRHFLAAVLAGCALAAAAAPRAPLVTMLDGDATLLRDGARYALAEGVRLQAGDLLATGAQTRLLRVEYPGGLGLAFGPDSRAMLTPDLGDDMRGGVYLLSGWVKLAAPVGVSGAVRSRVADTDTTGGSLILALQPDAAQAFAEAGPSNVQPRAPGAPAQALKSGEMLTLPMGGAKPVLGKGASPAFVQAMPRAFMDSLPSRLAHFSADVPPRRLGEMSYADAQPWIDAEPPLRRVFAQRWRRLAADPQFRSGLISGLKAHPEWTPILYPPPPPRAPSAAASH
;
A
#
# COMPACT_ATOMS: atom_id res chain seq x y z
N MET A 1 -55.14 24.35 -26.04
CA MET A 1 -55.04 22.90 -25.78
C MET A 1 -53.68 22.40 -26.27
N PRO A 2 -52.63 22.39 -25.44
CA PRO A 2 -51.36 21.76 -25.81
C PRO A 2 -51.50 20.24 -25.70
N SER A 3 -50.95 19.53 -26.68
CA SER A 3 -51.21 18.13 -26.99
C SER A 3 -50.78 17.17 -25.86
N LEU A 4 -51.62 16.15 -25.64
CA LEU A 4 -51.38 15.03 -24.71
C LEU A 4 -50.03 14.32 -24.97
N ALA A 5 -49.49 14.43 -26.19
CA ALA A 5 -48.24 13.81 -26.63
C ALA A 5 -46.99 14.37 -25.93
N LEU A 6 -46.98 15.67 -25.58
CA LEU A 6 -45.80 16.30 -24.96
C LEU A 6 -45.61 15.88 -23.49
N ARG A 7 -46.70 15.53 -22.80
CA ARG A 7 -46.67 15.09 -21.39
C ARG A 7 -46.14 13.67 -21.21
N HIS A 8 -46.32 12.80 -22.21
CA HIS A 8 -45.79 11.43 -22.17
C HIS A 8 -44.31 11.36 -22.53
N PHE A 9 -43.81 12.32 -23.33
CA PHE A 9 -42.40 12.42 -23.67
C PHE A 9 -41.55 12.88 -22.46
N LEU A 10 -42.07 13.79 -21.63
CA LEU A 10 -41.35 14.27 -20.44
C LEU A 10 -41.31 13.23 -19.30
N ALA A 11 -42.34 12.37 -19.19
CA ALA A 11 -42.37 11.28 -18.21
C ALA A 11 -41.40 10.14 -18.56
N ALA A 12 -41.13 9.90 -19.84
CA ALA A 12 -40.16 8.89 -20.28
C ALA A 12 -38.69 9.34 -20.09
N VAL A 13 -38.41 10.64 -20.11
CA VAL A 13 -37.04 11.18 -19.92
C VAL A 13 -36.64 11.24 -18.43
N LEU A 14 -37.60 11.40 -17.52
CA LEU A 14 -37.33 11.40 -16.07
C LEU A 14 -37.27 9.99 -15.43
N ALA A 15 -37.80 8.97 -16.10
CA ALA A 15 -37.69 7.57 -15.64
C ALA A 15 -36.38 6.88 -16.09
N GLY A 16 -35.60 7.50 -16.99
CA GLY A 16 -34.35 6.93 -17.54
C GLY A 16 -33.08 7.22 -16.75
N CYS A 17 -33.12 8.06 -15.71
CA CYS A 17 -31.94 8.48 -14.93
C CYS A 17 -31.69 7.67 -13.65
N ALA A 18 -32.40 6.56 -13.43
CA ALA A 18 -32.16 5.67 -12.28
C ALA A 18 -31.13 4.55 -12.57
N LEU A 19 -30.26 4.74 -13.57
CA LEU A 19 -29.22 3.76 -13.93
C LEU A 19 -27.91 4.05 -13.19
N ALA A 20 -27.62 3.13 -12.28
CA ALA A 20 -26.32 2.89 -11.65
C ALA A 20 -25.73 4.05 -10.85
N ALA A 21 -26.20 4.20 -9.61
CA ALA A 21 -25.27 4.51 -8.54
C ALA A 21 -24.24 3.36 -8.50
N ALA A 22 -23.12 3.52 -9.21
CA ALA A 22 -21.97 2.65 -9.04
C ALA A 22 -21.63 2.72 -7.55
N ALA A 23 -21.92 1.64 -6.82
CA ALA A 23 -21.56 1.55 -5.43
C ALA A 23 -20.06 1.85 -5.35
N ALA A 24 -19.70 2.91 -4.61
CA ALA A 24 -18.30 3.27 -4.44
C ALA A 24 -17.54 1.99 -4.05
N PRO A 25 -16.38 1.71 -4.67
CA PRO A 25 -15.64 0.48 -4.40
C PRO A 25 -15.45 0.39 -2.89
N ARG A 26 -16.04 -0.65 -2.29
CA ARG A 26 -16.01 -0.83 -0.84
C ARG A 26 -14.54 -0.90 -0.42
N ALA A 27 -14.21 -0.20 0.65
CA ALA A 27 -12.84 -0.15 1.12
C ALA A 27 -12.38 -1.54 1.62
N PRO A 28 -11.08 -1.89 1.46
CA PRO A 28 -10.55 -3.17 1.93
C PRO A 28 -10.78 -3.38 3.44
N LEU A 29 -10.85 -4.63 3.85
CA LEU A 29 -11.16 -5.04 5.22
C LEU A 29 -10.08 -5.98 5.76
N VAL A 30 -9.68 -5.81 7.02
CA VAL A 30 -8.91 -6.81 7.75
C VAL A 30 -9.81 -7.99 8.09
N THR A 31 -9.56 -9.16 7.53
CA THR A 31 -10.42 -10.34 7.75
C THR A 31 -9.78 -11.44 8.57
N MET A 32 -8.46 -11.41 8.73
CA MET A 32 -7.72 -12.27 9.66
C MET A 32 -6.57 -11.50 10.28
N LEU A 33 -6.37 -11.68 11.58
CA LEU A 33 -5.18 -11.22 12.28
C LEU A 33 -4.75 -12.27 13.31
N ASP A 34 -3.59 -12.88 13.09
CA ASP A 34 -2.93 -13.78 14.03
C ASP A 34 -1.58 -13.16 14.43
N GLY A 35 -1.56 -12.58 15.64
CA GLY A 35 -0.47 -11.76 16.17
C GLY A 35 -0.83 -10.27 16.23
N ASP A 36 0.19 -9.41 16.19
CA ASP A 36 0.03 -7.97 16.34
C ASP A 36 0.22 -7.22 15.01
N ALA A 37 -0.66 -6.27 14.74
CA ALA A 37 -0.47 -5.36 13.62
C ALA A 37 -0.89 -3.94 14.00
N THR A 38 -0.19 -2.97 13.42
CA THR A 38 -0.45 -1.54 13.63
C THR A 38 -0.80 -0.87 12.33
N LEU A 39 -1.66 0.13 12.43
CA LEU A 39 -2.04 1.05 11.37
C LEU A 39 -1.50 2.44 11.70
N LEU A 40 -0.85 3.09 10.75
CA LEU A 40 -0.54 4.51 10.81
C LEU A 40 -1.47 5.26 9.86
N ARG A 41 -2.22 6.21 10.43
CA ARG A 41 -3.22 7.01 9.72
C ARG A 41 -3.25 8.41 10.32
N ASP A 42 -3.19 9.42 9.46
CA ASP A 42 -3.33 10.84 9.82
C ASP A 42 -2.47 11.32 11.00
N GLY A 43 -1.26 10.77 11.11
CA GLY A 43 -0.30 11.12 12.17
C GLY A 43 -0.54 10.41 13.50
N ALA A 44 -1.49 9.47 13.58
CA ALA A 44 -1.74 8.64 14.74
C ALA A 44 -1.43 7.16 14.46
N ARG A 45 -1.18 6.43 15.55
CA ARG A 45 -0.94 4.98 15.54
C ARG A 45 -2.14 4.26 16.16
N TYR A 46 -2.53 3.16 15.52
CA TYR A 46 -3.66 2.34 15.94
C TYR A 46 -3.26 0.86 15.98
N ALA A 47 -3.87 0.09 16.89
CA ALA A 47 -3.87 -1.37 16.82
C ALA A 47 -4.95 -1.80 15.82
N LEU A 48 -4.57 -2.72 14.92
CA LEU A 48 -5.50 -3.38 14.01
C LEU A 48 -6.22 -4.52 14.71
N ALA A 49 -7.40 -4.84 14.20
CA ALA A 49 -8.21 -5.99 14.59
C ALA A 49 -8.96 -6.50 13.35
N GLU A 50 -9.48 -7.72 13.42
CA GLU A 50 -10.44 -8.21 12.42
C GLU A 50 -11.65 -7.28 12.34
N GLY A 51 -12.17 -7.06 11.13
CA GLY A 51 -13.28 -6.15 10.86
C GLY A 51 -12.89 -4.68 10.69
N VAL A 52 -11.61 -4.32 10.85
CA VAL A 52 -11.15 -2.96 10.59
C VAL A 52 -11.18 -2.65 9.10
N ARG A 53 -11.90 -1.58 8.74
CA ARG A 53 -11.93 -1.05 7.38
C ARG A 53 -10.73 -0.13 7.12
N LEU A 54 -10.04 -0.41 6.04
CA LEU A 54 -8.82 0.27 5.61
C LEU A 54 -9.13 1.23 4.46
N GLN A 55 -8.26 2.22 4.27
CA GLN A 55 -8.38 3.24 3.23
C GLN A 55 -7.08 3.39 2.44
N ALA A 56 -7.17 4.06 1.29
CA ALA A 56 -5.99 4.42 0.52
C ALA A 56 -5.03 5.28 1.36
N GLY A 57 -3.73 5.00 1.23
CA GLY A 57 -2.67 5.64 2.00
C GLY A 57 -2.51 5.12 3.43
N ASP A 58 -3.29 4.14 3.88
CA ASP A 58 -3.02 3.49 5.16
C ASP A 58 -1.68 2.77 5.15
N LEU A 59 -0.91 2.93 6.24
CA LEU A 59 0.35 2.22 6.43
C LEU A 59 0.14 1.11 7.43
N LEU A 60 0.42 -0.12 7.02
CA LEU A 60 0.31 -1.31 7.85
C LEU A 60 1.72 -1.75 8.27
N ALA A 61 1.85 -2.18 9.51
CA ALA A 61 3.05 -2.86 10.00
C ALA A 61 2.66 -4.07 10.84
N THR A 62 3.26 -5.23 10.56
CA THR A 62 3.12 -6.45 11.36
C THR A 62 4.32 -6.61 12.28
N GLY A 63 4.11 -7.19 13.47
CA GLY A 63 5.19 -7.52 14.39
C GLY A 63 5.96 -8.79 13.98
N ALA A 64 7.11 -9.01 14.62
CA ALA A 64 7.96 -10.18 14.38
C ALA A 64 7.29 -11.53 14.71
N GLN A 65 6.29 -11.53 15.59
CA GLN A 65 5.53 -12.72 15.98
C GLN A 65 4.22 -12.89 15.19
N THR A 66 3.93 -11.97 14.27
CA THR A 66 2.68 -11.98 13.51
C THR A 66 2.74 -13.03 12.43
N ARG A 67 1.88 -14.04 12.56
CA ARG A 67 1.81 -15.17 11.63
C ARG A 67 1.05 -14.80 10.36
N LEU A 68 0.03 -13.95 10.50
CA LEU A 68 -0.81 -13.53 9.40
C LEU A 68 -1.53 -12.21 9.72
N LEU A 69 -1.45 -11.25 8.80
CA LEU A 69 -2.44 -10.19 8.63
C LEU A 69 -3.07 -10.34 7.25
N ARG A 70 -4.37 -10.60 7.16
CA ARG A 70 -5.09 -10.71 5.89
C ARG A 70 -6.01 -9.53 5.66
N VAL A 71 -5.85 -8.92 4.49
CA VAL A 71 -6.68 -7.83 3.97
C VAL A 71 -7.40 -8.33 2.72
N GLU A 72 -8.72 -8.16 2.67
CA GLU A 72 -9.52 -8.55 1.52
C GLU A 72 -10.26 -7.36 0.94
N TYR A 73 -10.20 -7.24 -0.38
CA TYR A 73 -10.92 -6.24 -1.15
C TYR A 73 -12.22 -6.85 -1.67
N PRO A 74 -13.31 -6.07 -1.71
CA PRO A 74 -14.47 -6.44 -2.52
C PRO A 74 -14.04 -6.67 -3.97
N GLY A 75 -14.60 -7.70 -4.60
CA GLY A 75 -14.12 -8.21 -5.88
C GLY A 75 -13.14 -9.38 -5.73
N GLY A 76 -12.71 -9.71 -4.51
CA GLY A 76 -12.02 -10.96 -4.20
C GLY A 76 -10.49 -10.90 -4.23
N LEU A 77 -9.90 -9.73 -4.53
CA LEU A 77 -8.47 -9.52 -4.34
C LEU A 77 -8.13 -9.67 -2.86
N GLY A 78 -7.20 -10.58 -2.54
CA GLY A 78 -6.71 -10.84 -1.20
C GLY A 78 -5.23 -10.54 -1.08
N LEU A 79 -4.85 -9.92 0.03
CA LEU A 79 -3.47 -9.69 0.42
C LEU A 79 -3.25 -10.27 1.81
N ALA A 80 -2.17 -11.03 1.97
CA ALA A 80 -1.74 -11.54 3.26
C ALA A 80 -0.32 -11.06 3.53
N PHE A 81 -0.06 -10.54 4.73
CA PHE A 81 1.22 -10.07 5.19
C PHE A 81 1.76 -11.00 6.27
N GLY A 82 3.04 -11.32 6.18
CA GLY A 82 3.73 -12.16 7.15
C GLY A 82 4.34 -11.35 8.30
N PRO A 83 5.28 -11.93 9.05
CA PRO A 83 6.05 -11.22 10.07
C PRO A 83 6.82 -10.02 9.49
N ASP A 84 7.09 -9.02 10.33
CA ASP A 84 7.97 -7.86 10.05
C ASP A 84 7.70 -7.16 8.69
N SER A 85 6.44 -7.14 8.29
CA SER A 85 6.00 -6.61 7.01
C SER A 85 5.54 -5.17 7.17
N ARG A 86 5.95 -4.30 6.25
CA ARG A 86 5.53 -2.89 6.20
C ARG A 86 4.99 -2.58 4.83
N ALA A 87 3.77 -2.09 4.76
CA ALA A 87 3.06 -1.88 3.50
C ALA A 87 2.22 -0.62 3.51
N MET A 88 2.08 0.03 2.36
CA MET A 88 1.14 1.12 2.12
C MET A 88 0.06 0.66 1.16
N LEU A 89 -1.20 0.83 1.55
CA LEU A 89 -2.33 0.45 0.71
C LEU A 89 -2.67 1.53 -0.31
N THR A 90 -2.91 1.11 -1.56
CA THR A 90 -3.30 1.96 -2.68
C THR A 90 -2.50 3.26 -2.72
N PRO A 91 -1.17 3.16 -2.92
CA PRO A 91 -0.32 4.34 -3.09
C PRO A 91 -0.85 5.26 -4.19
N ASP A 92 -0.86 6.56 -3.94
CA ASP A 92 -1.09 7.60 -4.95
C ASP A 92 0.17 8.45 -5.10
N LEU A 93 1.15 7.90 -5.84
CA LEU A 93 2.51 8.43 -5.94
C LEU A 93 2.94 8.69 -7.39
N GLY A 94 1.98 8.88 -8.29
CA GLY A 94 2.20 8.93 -9.74
C GLY A 94 1.96 7.59 -10.42
N ASP A 95 1.80 7.62 -11.75
CA ASP A 95 1.18 6.52 -12.53
C ASP A 95 1.91 5.17 -12.36
N ASP A 96 3.24 5.17 -12.29
CA ASP A 96 4.05 3.96 -12.10
C ASP A 96 3.85 3.28 -10.73
N MET A 97 3.38 4.05 -9.76
CA MET A 97 3.18 3.62 -8.38
C MET A 97 1.71 3.71 -7.97
N ARG A 98 0.78 3.88 -8.92
CA ARG A 98 -0.66 3.87 -8.64
C ARG A 98 -1.19 2.45 -8.54
N GLY A 99 -2.10 2.26 -7.59
CA GLY A 99 -2.86 1.03 -7.43
C GLY A 99 -2.11 -0.09 -6.70
N GLY A 100 -2.87 -1.06 -6.19
CA GLY A 100 -2.32 -2.19 -5.45
C GLY A 100 -1.75 -1.79 -4.07
N VAL A 101 -0.59 -2.35 -3.74
CA VAL A 101 0.12 -2.11 -2.48
C VAL A 101 1.58 -1.79 -2.72
N TYR A 102 2.13 -0.85 -1.98
CA TYR A 102 3.58 -0.67 -1.90
C TYR A 102 4.13 -1.43 -0.69
N LEU A 103 4.94 -2.46 -0.92
CA LEU A 103 5.65 -3.19 0.11
C LEU A 103 7.01 -2.52 0.36
N LEU A 104 7.25 -2.12 1.60
CA LEU A 104 8.51 -1.53 2.04
C LEU A 104 9.49 -2.58 2.56
N SER A 105 8.98 -3.61 3.26
CA SER A 105 9.77 -4.73 3.77
C SER A 105 8.89 -5.93 4.10
N GLY A 106 9.50 -7.11 4.23
CA GLY A 106 8.86 -8.31 4.76
C GLY A 106 8.20 -9.16 3.69
N TRP A 107 7.02 -9.71 4.00
CA TRP A 107 6.33 -10.69 3.18
C TRP A 107 4.96 -10.22 2.75
N VAL A 108 4.61 -10.49 1.49
CA VAL A 108 3.23 -10.40 1.03
C VAL A 108 2.88 -11.58 0.13
N LYS A 109 1.70 -12.16 0.34
CA LYS A 109 1.04 -13.04 -0.60
C LYS A 109 -0.13 -12.29 -1.22
N LEU A 110 -0.10 -12.19 -2.53
CA LEU A 110 -1.14 -11.64 -3.37
C LEU A 110 -1.95 -12.79 -3.95
N ALA A 111 -3.28 -12.74 -3.86
CA ALA A 111 -4.18 -13.70 -4.48
C ALA A 111 -5.31 -12.95 -5.18
N ALA A 112 -5.45 -13.16 -6.49
CA ALA A 112 -6.44 -12.50 -7.32
C ALA A 112 -7.26 -13.53 -8.12
N PRO A 113 -8.61 -13.48 -8.06
CA PRO A 113 -9.47 -14.28 -8.93
C PRO A 113 -9.25 -13.97 -10.42
N VAL A 114 -9.69 -14.87 -11.29
CA VAL A 114 -9.64 -14.66 -12.75
C VAL A 114 -10.36 -13.37 -13.13
N GLY A 115 -9.72 -12.53 -13.93
CA GLY A 115 -10.24 -11.22 -14.35
C GLY A 115 -10.04 -10.10 -13.33
N VAL A 116 -9.49 -10.39 -12.14
CA VAL A 116 -9.14 -9.39 -11.13
C VAL A 116 -7.63 -9.19 -11.17
N SER A 117 -7.20 -7.93 -11.30
CA SER A 117 -5.78 -7.57 -11.26
C SER A 117 -5.35 -7.21 -9.85
N GLY A 118 -4.17 -7.68 -9.48
CA GLY A 118 -3.48 -7.32 -8.25
C GLY A 118 -2.05 -6.91 -8.53
N ALA A 119 -1.55 -5.99 -7.73
CA ALA A 119 -0.25 -5.37 -7.92
C ALA A 119 0.45 -5.19 -6.56
N VAL A 120 1.74 -5.54 -6.50
CA VAL A 120 2.64 -5.14 -5.41
C VAL A 120 3.81 -4.40 -6.01
N ARG A 121 4.05 -3.18 -5.52
CA ARG A 121 5.18 -2.32 -5.85
C ARG A 121 6.20 -2.34 -4.74
N SER A 122 7.47 -2.16 -5.06
CA SER A 122 8.53 -2.04 -4.06
C SER A 122 9.74 -1.32 -4.66
N ARG A 123 10.74 -1.03 -3.82
CA ARG A 123 12.02 -0.47 -4.27
C ARG A 123 12.79 -1.38 -5.24
N VAL A 124 12.63 -2.70 -5.11
CA VAL A 124 13.46 -3.69 -5.83
C VAL A 124 12.75 -4.23 -7.07
N ALA A 125 11.43 -4.39 -7.02
CA ALA A 125 10.63 -4.90 -8.12
C ALA A 125 9.16 -4.48 -8.02
N ASP A 126 8.52 -4.42 -9.18
CA ASP A 126 7.09 -4.32 -9.34
C ASP A 126 6.54 -5.66 -9.81
N THR A 127 5.40 -6.07 -9.26
CA THR A 127 4.79 -7.36 -9.54
C THR A 127 3.31 -7.19 -9.84
N ASP A 128 2.82 -7.97 -10.80
CA ASP A 128 1.43 -7.95 -11.24
C ASP A 128 0.93 -9.38 -11.48
N THR A 129 -0.34 -9.61 -11.16
CA THR A 129 -1.05 -10.83 -11.54
C THR A 129 -2.50 -10.52 -11.89
N THR A 130 -3.07 -11.28 -12.82
CA THR A 130 -4.50 -11.25 -13.15
C THR A 130 -4.98 -12.69 -13.17
N GLY A 131 -5.71 -13.10 -12.12
CA GLY A 131 -6.12 -14.49 -11.97
C GLY A 131 -5.03 -15.45 -11.48
N GLY A 132 -4.24 -15.04 -10.49
CA GLY A 132 -3.16 -15.87 -9.93
C GLY A 132 -2.85 -15.56 -8.47
N SER A 133 -1.87 -16.28 -7.93
CA SER A 133 -1.28 -15.98 -6.63
C SER A 133 0.25 -15.91 -6.72
N LEU A 134 0.78 -14.85 -6.11
CA LEU A 134 2.20 -14.53 -6.07
C LEU A 134 2.62 -14.28 -4.62
N ILE A 135 3.76 -14.82 -4.22
CA ILE A 135 4.38 -14.56 -2.93
C ILE A 135 5.65 -13.74 -3.17
N LEU A 136 5.77 -12.60 -2.51
CA LEU A 136 6.95 -11.73 -2.55
C LEU A 136 7.55 -11.63 -1.14
N ALA A 137 8.83 -11.97 -1.05
CA ALA A 137 9.69 -11.68 0.10
C ALA A 137 10.62 -10.53 -0.25
N LEU A 138 10.56 -9.44 0.51
CA LEU A 138 11.32 -8.22 0.28
C LEU A 138 12.28 -7.96 1.43
N GLN A 139 13.56 -7.88 1.08
CA GLN A 139 14.65 -7.39 1.91
C GLN A 139 15.10 -6.01 1.39
N PRO A 140 15.91 -5.24 2.14
CA PRO A 140 16.21 -3.84 1.79
C PRO A 140 16.65 -3.61 0.33
N ASP A 141 17.50 -4.48 -0.21
CA ASP A 141 18.03 -4.38 -1.59
C ASP A 141 17.94 -5.71 -2.37
N ALA A 142 17.08 -6.63 -1.92
CA ALA A 142 16.91 -7.93 -2.56
C ALA A 142 15.44 -8.38 -2.47
N ALA A 143 15.01 -9.21 -3.41
CA ALA A 143 13.66 -9.77 -3.37
C ALA A 143 13.62 -11.19 -3.93
N GLN A 144 12.61 -11.95 -3.50
CA GLN A 144 12.28 -13.25 -4.06
C GLN A 144 10.78 -13.28 -4.36
N ALA A 145 10.42 -13.57 -5.60
CA ALA A 145 9.04 -13.63 -6.07
C ALA A 145 8.74 -15.05 -6.56
N PHE A 146 7.73 -15.69 -5.99
CA PHE A 146 7.30 -17.04 -6.33
C PHE A 146 5.86 -17.02 -6.83
N ALA A 147 5.65 -17.44 -8.08
CA ALA A 147 4.32 -17.56 -8.66
C ALA A 147 3.70 -18.90 -8.22
N GLU A 148 2.88 -18.86 -7.18
CA GLU A 148 2.23 -20.07 -6.66
C GLU A 148 1.22 -20.62 -7.66
N ALA A 149 0.35 -19.76 -8.21
CA ALA A 149 -0.68 -20.15 -9.16
C ALA A 149 -0.91 -19.06 -10.21
N GLY A 150 -1.33 -19.47 -11.41
CA GLY A 150 -1.63 -18.53 -12.51
C GLY A 150 -0.39 -17.78 -13.03
N PRO A 151 -0.58 -16.91 -14.04
CA PRO A 151 0.49 -16.09 -14.57
C PRO A 151 0.80 -14.92 -13.63
N SER A 152 2.08 -14.61 -13.48
CA SER A 152 2.53 -13.39 -12.82
C SER A 152 3.62 -12.71 -13.65
N ASN A 153 3.71 -11.39 -13.55
CA ASN A 153 4.80 -10.62 -14.13
C ASN A 153 5.60 -9.96 -13.01
N VAL A 154 6.93 -9.97 -13.15
CA VAL A 154 7.84 -9.29 -12.24
C VAL A 154 8.74 -8.38 -13.05
N GLN A 155 8.66 -7.07 -12.81
CA GLN A 155 9.55 -6.07 -13.37
C GLN A 155 10.60 -5.68 -12.32
N PRO A 156 11.85 -6.14 -12.44
CA PRO A 156 12.92 -5.65 -11.58
C PRO A 156 13.12 -4.15 -11.82
N ARG A 157 13.39 -3.38 -10.77
CA ARG A 157 13.68 -1.94 -10.88
C ARG A 157 15.15 -1.61 -11.15
N ALA A 158 16.00 -2.63 -11.30
CA ALA A 158 17.38 -2.45 -11.74
C ALA A 158 17.40 -1.85 -13.16
N PRO A 159 18.25 -0.84 -13.45
CA PRO A 159 18.30 -0.19 -14.75
C PRO A 159 18.50 -1.19 -15.90
N GLY A 160 17.63 -1.12 -16.93
CA GLY A 160 17.70 -1.98 -18.12
C GLY A 160 17.31 -3.44 -17.88
N ALA A 161 16.87 -3.82 -16.68
CA ALA A 161 16.39 -5.16 -16.42
C ALA A 161 15.04 -5.42 -17.10
N PRO A 162 14.89 -6.49 -17.90
CA PRO A 162 13.63 -6.79 -18.56
C PRO A 162 12.58 -7.30 -17.57
N ALA A 163 11.30 -7.08 -17.90
CA ALA A 163 10.19 -7.77 -17.25
C ALA A 163 10.34 -9.29 -17.40
N GLN A 164 10.04 -10.01 -16.33
CA GLN A 164 10.08 -11.46 -16.28
C GLN A 164 8.67 -12.00 -16.02
N ALA A 165 8.10 -12.65 -17.04
CA ALA A 165 6.92 -13.48 -16.86
C ALA A 165 7.30 -14.74 -16.07
N LEU A 166 6.49 -15.07 -15.06
CA LEU A 166 6.58 -16.27 -14.24
C LEU A 166 5.37 -17.16 -14.49
N LYS A 167 5.65 -18.44 -14.72
CA LYS A 167 4.64 -19.50 -14.71
C LYS A 167 4.42 -19.99 -13.30
N SER A 168 3.29 -20.64 -13.06
CA SER A 168 3.03 -21.33 -11.79
C SER A 168 4.17 -22.30 -11.46
N GLY A 169 4.65 -22.21 -10.23
CA GLY A 169 5.80 -22.94 -9.72
C GLY A 169 7.16 -22.27 -9.96
N GLU A 170 7.25 -21.22 -10.77
CA GLU A 170 8.52 -20.53 -11.00
C GLU A 170 8.83 -19.49 -9.92
N MET A 171 10.12 -19.30 -9.66
CA MET A 171 10.62 -18.32 -8.71
C MET A 171 11.66 -17.43 -9.38
N LEU A 172 11.53 -16.11 -9.22
CA LEU A 172 12.56 -15.14 -9.54
C LEU A 172 13.27 -14.70 -8.27
N THR A 173 14.59 -14.82 -8.25
CA THR A 173 15.43 -14.22 -7.21
C THR A 173 16.13 -12.99 -7.77
N LEU A 174 16.01 -11.87 -7.06
CA LEU A 174 16.66 -10.60 -7.31
C LEU A 174 17.71 -10.40 -6.21
N PRO A 175 18.99 -10.74 -6.47
CA PRO A 175 20.01 -10.68 -5.43
C PRO A 175 20.39 -9.23 -5.09
N MET A 176 20.99 -9.07 -3.92
CA MET A 176 21.51 -7.79 -3.46
C MET A 176 22.60 -7.24 -4.41
N GLY A 177 22.70 -5.91 -4.48
CA GLY A 177 23.80 -5.24 -5.21
C GLY A 177 23.64 -5.23 -6.72
N GLY A 178 22.43 -5.47 -7.25
CA GLY A 178 22.16 -5.37 -8.69
C GLY A 178 22.73 -6.52 -9.51
N ALA A 179 23.06 -7.65 -8.88
CA ALA A 179 23.43 -8.85 -9.60
C ALA A 179 22.28 -9.33 -10.51
N LYS A 180 22.62 -10.13 -11.53
CA LYS A 180 21.65 -10.59 -12.52
C LYS A 180 20.52 -11.40 -11.85
N PRO A 181 19.24 -11.14 -12.19
CA PRO A 181 18.11 -11.95 -11.77
C PRO A 181 18.30 -13.44 -12.09
N VAL A 182 17.85 -14.32 -11.19
CA VAL A 182 17.92 -15.77 -11.34
C VAL A 182 16.52 -16.36 -11.37
N LEU A 183 16.14 -16.95 -12.50
CA LEU A 183 14.88 -17.68 -12.66
C LEU A 183 15.08 -19.16 -12.31
N GLY A 184 14.29 -19.66 -11.36
CA GLY A 184 14.24 -21.07 -10.95
C GLY A 184 12.90 -21.71 -11.30
N LYS A 185 12.92 -23.02 -11.57
CA LYS A 185 11.71 -23.84 -11.86
C LYS A 185 10.89 -24.21 -10.60
N GLY A 186 11.23 -23.64 -9.46
CA GLY A 186 10.71 -24.01 -8.15
C GLY A 186 11.16 -23.01 -7.10
N ALA A 187 10.40 -22.93 -6.00
CA ALA A 187 10.86 -22.24 -4.80
C ALA A 187 12.13 -22.89 -4.26
N SER A 188 13.11 -22.09 -3.83
CA SER A 188 14.32 -22.64 -3.21
C SER A 188 13.99 -23.20 -1.82
N PRO A 189 14.75 -24.20 -1.32
CA PRO A 189 14.55 -24.72 0.04
C PRO A 189 14.61 -23.64 1.12
N ALA A 190 15.54 -22.67 0.98
CA ALA A 190 15.67 -21.56 1.91
C ALA A 190 14.44 -20.63 1.90
N PHE A 191 13.85 -20.38 0.72
CA PHE A 191 12.62 -19.60 0.61
C PHE A 191 11.45 -20.32 1.30
N VAL A 192 11.26 -21.61 1.02
CA VAL A 192 10.18 -22.40 1.64
C VAL A 192 10.32 -22.48 3.16
N GLN A 193 11.54 -22.61 3.66
CA GLN A 193 11.81 -22.64 5.10
C GLN A 193 11.49 -21.31 5.80
N ALA A 194 11.74 -20.18 5.13
CA ALA A 194 11.48 -18.84 5.66
C ALA A 194 10.03 -18.37 5.45
N MET A 195 9.30 -19.01 4.52
CA MET A 195 7.95 -18.60 4.14
C MET A 195 6.97 -18.72 5.32
N PRO A 196 6.11 -17.70 5.56
CA PRO A 196 5.07 -17.79 6.57
C PRO A 196 4.19 -19.01 6.34
N ARG A 197 3.96 -19.84 7.36
CA ARG A 197 3.16 -21.07 7.20
C ARG A 197 1.76 -20.80 6.67
N ALA A 198 1.13 -19.71 7.11
CA ALA A 198 -0.19 -19.30 6.65
C ALA A 198 -0.26 -19.00 5.14
N PHE A 199 0.89 -18.86 4.45
CA PHE A 199 0.94 -18.66 3.01
C PHE A 199 0.95 -19.98 2.23
N MET A 200 1.21 -21.13 2.87
CA MET A 200 1.16 -22.45 2.22
C MET A 200 -0.27 -22.90 1.94
N ASP A 201 -1.22 -22.42 2.74
CA ASP A 201 -2.63 -22.77 2.61
C ASP A 201 -3.37 -21.73 1.77
N SER A 202 -4.28 -22.21 0.91
CA SER A 202 -5.26 -21.34 0.27
C SER A 202 -6.44 -21.16 1.21
N LEU A 203 -6.57 -19.95 1.76
CA LEU A 203 -7.59 -19.65 2.75
C LEU A 203 -8.85 -19.07 2.06
N PRO A 204 -10.06 -19.61 2.34
CA PRO A 204 -11.29 -19.08 1.77
C PRO A 204 -11.53 -17.64 2.21
N SER A 205 -12.29 -16.89 1.43
CA SER A 205 -12.60 -15.49 1.78
C SER A 205 -13.48 -15.42 3.03
N ARG A 206 -13.19 -14.46 3.91
CA ARG A 206 -13.98 -14.21 5.12
C ARG A 206 -14.80 -12.92 5.06
N LEU A 207 -14.76 -12.17 3.95
CA LEU A 207 -15.46 -10.89 3.79
C LEU A 207 -16.94 -10.95 4.19
N ALA A 208 -17.65 -12.00 3.81
CA ALA A 208 -19.08 -12.15 4.09
C ALA A 208 -19.43 -12.29 5.58
N HIS A 209 -18.45 -12.60 6.44
CA HIS A 209 -18.68 -12.72 7.88
C HIS A 209 -18.70 -11.36 8.61
N PHE A 210 -18.32 -10.27 7.93
CA PHE A 210 -18.25 -8.94 8.53
C PHE A 210 -19.36 -8.04 8.00
N SER A 211 -20.38 -7.81 8.82
CA SER A 211 -21.52 -6.94 8.50
C SER A 211 -21.39 -5.52 9.07
N ALA A 212 -20.57 -5.33 10.11
CA ALA A 212 -20.35 -4.06 10.78
C ALA A 212 -18.86 -3.69 10.79
N ASP A 213 -18.60 -2.39 10.75
CA ASP A 213 -17.25 -1.85 10.77
C ASP A 213 -16.70 -1.81 12.20
N VAL A 214 -15.50 -2.37 12.39
CA VAL A 214 -14.76 -2.28 13.66
C VAL A 214 -13.81 -1.08 13.56
N PRO A 215 -13.93 -0.05 14.42
CA PRO A 215 -12.96 1.03 14.43
C PRO A 215 -11.61 0.52 14.97
N PRO A 216 -10.47 0.90 14.36
CA PRO A 216 -9.17 0.52 14.90
C PRO A 216 -8.94 1.23 16.24
N ARG A 217 -8.32 0.53 17.20
CA ARG A 217 -8.10 1.07 18.54
C ARG A 217 -6.90 2.00 18.55
N ARG A 218 -7.11 3.26 18.90
CA ARG A 218 -6.03 4.25 19.00
C ARG A 218 -5.01 3.86 20.07
N LEU A 219 -3.73 3.92 19.72
CA LEU A 219 -2.60 3.66 20.63
C LEU A 219 -1.91 4.95 21.06
N GLY A 220 -1.98 6.00 20.25
CA GLY A 220 -1.38 7.30 20.54
C GLY A 220 -1.05 8.08 19.28
N GLU A 221 -0.28 9.15 19.44
CA GLU A 221 0.35 9.84 18.32
C GLU A 221 1.44 8.97 17.70
N MET A 222 1.69 9.17 16.40
CA MET A 222 2.78 8.52 15.71
C MET A 222 4.13 9.08 16.17
N SER A 223 5.04 8.20 16.60
CA SER A 223 6.40 8.59 16.95
C SER A 223 7.29 8.74 15.71
N TYR A 224 8.46 9.37 15.86
CA TYR A 224 9.47 9.40 14.80
C TYR A 224 9.88 7.98 14.37
N ALA A 225 10.03 7.05 15.31
CA ALA A 225 10.42 5.67 15.02
C ALA A 225 9.37 4.92 14.18
N ASP A 226 8.09 5.23 14.35
CA ASP A 226 7.02 4.65 13.52
C ASP A 226 7.10 5.18 12.07
N ALA A 227 7.45 6.47 11.92
CA ALA A 227 7.54 7.16 10.64
C ALA A 227 8.86 6.93 9.89
N GLN A 228 9.95 6.67 10.62
CA GLN A 228 11.31 6.63 10.09
C GLN A 228 11.48 5.71 8.88
N PRO A 229 10.96 4.46 8.85
CA PRO A 229 11.11 3.60 7.65
C PRO A 229 10.54 4.22 6.37
N TRP A 230 9.51 5.06 6.49
CA TRP A 230 8.87 5.75 5.37
C TRP A 230 9.58 7.06 5.01
N ILE A 231 10.19 7.74 6.00
CA ILE A 231 11.08 8.87 5.79
C ILE A 231 12.36 8.41 5.08
N ASP A 232 12.81 7.18 5.35
CA ASP A 232 14.03 6.58 4.78
C ASP A 232 13.78 5.92 3.41
N ALA A 233 12.53 5.93 2.93
CA ALA A 233 12.12 5.25 1.71
C ALA A 233 12.71 5.87 0.42
N GLU A 234 12.33 5.37 -0.75
CA GLU A 234 12.76 5.94 -2.04
C GLU A 234 12.20 7.35 -2.29
N PRO A 235 12.86 8.18 -3.12
CA PRO A 235 12.55 9.61 -3.24
C PRO A 235 11.08 9.98 -3.50
N PRO A 236 10.30 9.24 -4.32
CA PRO A 236 8.88 9.53 -4.52
C PRO A 236 8.07 9.47 -3.21
N LEU A 237 8.31 8.43 -2.39
CA LEU A 237 7.65 8.27 -1.09
C LEU A 237 8.04 9.36 -0.10
N ARG A 238 9.33 9.67 -0.02
CA ARG A 238 9.86 10.68 0.91
C ARG A 238 9.16 12.03 0.76
N ARG A 239 8.98 12.47 -0.49
CA ARG A 239 8.31 13.75 -0.79
C ARG A 239 6.87 13.78 -0.31
N VAL A 240 6.14 12.67 -0.51
CA VAL A 240 4.74 12.57 -0.08
C VAL A 240 4.64 12.56 1.44
N PHE A 241 5.51 11.82 2.13
CA PHE A 241 5.50 11.79 3.59
C PHE A 241 5.97 13.09 4.24
N ALA A 242 6.91 13.81 3.62
CA ALA A 242 7.29 15.16 4.06
C ALA A 242 6.08 16.10 4.08
N GLN A 243 5.22 16.05 3.05
CA GLN A 243 3.98 16.83 3.03
C GLN A 243 2.93 16.31 4.01
N ARG A 244 2.68 14.99 4.00
CA ARG A 244 1.65 14.35 4.85
C ARG A 244 1.90 14.56 6.34
N TRP A 245 3.16 14.54 6.76
CA TRP A 245 3.57 14.60 8.16
C TRP A 245 4.19 15.94 8.55
N ARG A 246 4.07 16.96 7.71
CA ARG A 246 4.52 18.32 8.01
C ARG A 246 4.05 18.81 9.39
N ARG A 247 2.81 18.49 9.78
CA ARG A 247 2.25 18.90 11.08
C ARG A 247 2.97 18.25 12.27
N LEU A 248 3.51 17.04 12.10
CA LEU A 248 4.24 16.35 13.17
C LEU A 248 5.59 17.00 13.48
N ALA A 249 6.15 17.79 12.55
CA ALA A 249 7.38 18.55 12.80
C ALA A 249 7.22 19.65 13.88
N ALA A 250 5.98 19.92 14.33
CA ALA A 250 5.70 20.78 15.48
C ALA A 250 5.88 20.06 16.83
N ASP A 251 5.82 18.73 16.86
CA ASP A 251 6.08 17.95 18.07
C ASP A 251 7.60 17.92 18.37
N PRO A 252 8.06 18.29 19.58
CA PRO A 252 9.48 18.38 19.89
C PRO A 252 10.26 17.07 19.70
N GLN A 253 9.66 15.93 20.07
CA GLN A 253 10.33 14.63 19.98
C GLN A 253 10.43 14.18 18.52
N PHE A 254 9.35 14.34 17.75
CA PHE A 254 9.34 14.05 16.32
C PHE A 254 10.33 14.95 15.56
N ARG A 255 10.33 16.25 15.89
CA ARG A 255 11.25 17.24 15.32
C ARG A 255 12.71 16.89 15.59
N SER A 256 13.05 16.44 16.79
CA SER A 256 14.43 16.04 17.13
C SER A 256 14.94 14.90 16.23
N GLY A 257 14.11 13.90 15.95
CA GLY A 257 14.42 12.84 15.01
C GLY A 257 14.65 13.36 13.58
N LEU A 258 13.76 14.24 13.10
CA LEU A 258 13.92 14.88 11.78
C LEU A 258 15.21 15.69 11.65
N ILE A 259 15.59 16.45 12.69
CA ILE A 259 16.84 17.22 12.71
C ILE A 259 18.05 16.29 12.65
N SER A 260 18.04 15.20 13.41
CA SER A 260 19.13 14.23 13.45
C SER A 260 19.38 13.56 12.09
N GLY A 261 18.30 13.31 11.33
CA GLY A 261 18.35 12.74 9.97
C GLY A 261 18.46 13.75 8.83
N LEU A 262 18.48 15.06 9.09
CA LEU A 262 18.25 16.09 8.07
C LEU A 262 19.21 16.02 6.88
N LYS A 263 20.46 15.60 7.09
CA LYS A 263 21.45 15.42 6.02
C LYS A 263 21.01 14.39 4.98
N ALA A 264 20.30 13.35 5.40
CA ALA A 264 19.78 12.30 4.53
C ALA A 264 18.41 12.67 3.91
N HIS A 265 17.69 13.63 4.51
CA HIS A 265 16.34 14.04 4.13
C HIS A 265 16.21 15.56 4.00
N PRO A 266 16.93 16.19 3.04
CA PRO A 266 16.95 17.64 2.88
C PRO A 266 15.57 18.25 2.59
N GLU A 267 14.62 17.46 2.08
CA GLU A 267 13.22 17.85 1.85
C GLU A 267 12.50 18.36 3.12
N TRP A 268 12.99 18.03 4.32
CA TRP A 268 12.45 18.53 5.58
C TRP A 268 12.97 19.91 5.97
N THR A 269 14.04 20.40 5.35
CA THR A 269 14.63 21.73 5.64
C THR A 269 13.60 22.87 5.60
N PRO A 270 12.80 23.06 4.53
CA PRO A 270 11.81 24.14 4.48
C PRO A 270 10.64 23.96 5.46
N ILE A 271 10.46 22.75 6.01
CA ILE A 271 9.45 22.46 7.03
C ILE A 271 9.99 22.79 8.43
N LEU A 272 11.23 22.38 8.71
CA LEU A 272 11.89 22.60 10.00
C LEU A 272 12.32 24.05 10.19
N TYR A 273 12.75 24.70 9.12
CA TYR A 273 13.30 26.05 9.08
C TYR A 273 12.60 26.85 7.96
N PRO A 274 11.33 27.25 8.15
CA PRO A 274 10.60 27.98 7.13
C PRO A 274 11.26 29.34 6.84
N PRO A 275 11.27 29.81 5.59
CA PRO A 275 11.82 31.13 5.26
C PRO A 275 10.99 32.24 5.93
N PRO A 276 11.58 33.43 6.16
CA PRO A 276 10.84 34.59 6.65
C PRO A 276 9.64 34.90 5.74
N PRO A 277 8.50 35.34 6.28
CA PRO A 277 7.37 35.76 5.46
C PRO A 277 7.81 36.92 4.52
N PRO A 278 7.30 36.97 3.28
CA PRO A 278 7.60 38.07 2.39
C PRO A 278 7.19 39.40 3.04
N ARG A 279 8.06 40.41 2.98
CA ARG A 279 7.75 41.74 3.51
C ARG A 279 6.51 42.28 2.80
N ALA A 280 5.54 42.75 3.58
CA ALA A 280 4.36 43.41 3.03
C ALA A 280 4.82 44.58 2.14
N PRO A 281 4.19 44.79 0.96
CA PRO A 281 4.50 45.96 0.16
C PRO A 281 4.25 47.20 1.01
N SER A 282 5.30 47.99 1.23
CA SER A 282 5.20 49.28 1.89
C SER A 282 4.15 50.06 1.13
N ALA A 283 3.03 50.40 1.79
CA ALA A 283 2.06 51.32 1.23
C ALA A 283 2.83 52.59 0.90
N ALA A 284 3.07 52.82 -0.40
CA ALA A 284 3.67 54.05 -0.86
C ALA A 284 2.73 55.16 -0.42
N ALA A 285 3.20 55.98 0.52
CA ALA A 285 2.52 57.19 0.92
C ALA A 285 2.29 58.01 -0.35
N SER A 286 1.02 58.12 -0.74
CA SER A 286 0.60 59.05 -1.77
C SER A 286 0.78 60.45 -1.21
N HIS A 287 1.78 61.17 -1.72
CA HIS A 287 1.93 62.61 -1.55
C HIS A 287 1.18 63.33 -2.68
#